data_AF-A0AA90TJY5-F1
#
_entry.id   AF-A0AA90TJY5-F1
#
_cell.length_a   1.000
_cell.length_b   1.000
_cell.length_c   1.000
_cell.angle_alpha   90.00
_cell.angle_beta   90.00
_cell.angle_gamma   90.00
#
_symmetry.space_group_name_H-M   'P 1'
#
loop_
_entity.id
_entity.type
_entity.pdbx_description
1 polymer ?
#
loop_
_entity_poly.entity_id
_entity_poly.type
_entity_poly.pdbx_seq_one_letter_code
_entity_poly.pdbx_strand_id
1 'polypeptide(L)'
;MSIVTKEGITVKVGQVWRDLDVRMVGRTCVVTAVHPEINGAKASVSMDRITPGKSRTRSQVRVSRMHKGATGWALVSEPAA
;
A
#
# COMPACT_ATOMS: atom_id res chain seq x y z
N MET A 1 15.50 -7.31 5.19
CA MET A 1 15.31 -6.66 3.87
C MET A 1 14.27 -5.56 4.02
N SER A 2 14.64 -4.31 3.76
CA SER A 2 13.72 -3.16 3.71
C SER A 2 13.25 -2.95 2.28
N ILE A 3 11.94 -2.85 2.06
CA ILE A 3 11.38 -2.63 0.73
C ILE A 3 11.05 -1.15 0.59
N VAL A 4 11.64 -0.50 -0.42
CA VAL A 4 11.60 0.95 -0.57
C VAL A 4 10.78 1.31 -1.82
N THR A 5 9.90 2.31 -1.68
CA THR A 5 9.12 2.84 -2.81
C THR A 5 10.00 3.67 -3.75
N LYS A 6 9.46 4.08 -4.91
CA LYS A 6 10.15 5.01 -5.82
C LYS A 6 10.47 6.37 -5.18
N GLU A 7 9.76 6.72 -4.11
CA GLU A 7 9.90 7.98 -3.38
C GLU A 7 10.86 7.85 -2.18
N GLY A 8 11.53 6.70 -2.01
CA GLY A 8 12.44 6.48 -0.89
C GLY A 8 11.75 6.09 0.43
N ILE A 9 10.44 5.84 0.41
CA ILE A 9 9.68 5.47 1.62
C ILE A 9 9.91 3.99 1.92
N THR A 10 10.34 3.66 3.14
CA THR A 10 10.40 2.26 3.59
C THR A 10 9.00 1.78 3.93
N VAL A 11 8.56 0.72 3.26
CA VAL A 11 7.23 0.12 3.49
C VAL A 11 7.28 -0.77 4.73
N LYS A 12 6.36 -0.52 5.66
CA LYS A 12 6.25 -1.23 6.95
C LYS A 12 4.84 -1.75 7.17
N VAL A 13 4.73 -2.88 7.88
CA VAL A 13 3.43 -3.38 8.37
C VAL A 13 2.82 -2.35 9.32
N GLY A 14 1.51 -2.13 9.20
CA GLY A 14 0.74 -1.15 9.95
C GLY A 14 0.64 0.23 9.30
N GLN A 15 1.39 0.52 8.24
CA GLN A 15 1.26 1.79 7.51
C GLN A 15 -0.10 1.92 6.84
N VAL A 16 -0.65 3.13 6.84
CA VAL A 16 -1.91 3.48 6.16
C VAL A 16 -1.60 4.27 4.90
N TRP A 17 -2.16 3.84 3.77
CA TRP A 17 -1.99 4.49 2.47
C TRP A 17 -3.35 4.89 1.88
N ARG A 18 -3.41 6.06 1.27
CA ARG A 18 -4.57 6.58 0.54
C ARG A 18 -4.40 6.30 -0.94
N ASP A 19 -5.47 5.83 -1.56
CA ASP A 19 -5.52 5.68 -3.01
C ASP A 19 -5.68 7.04 -3.70
N LEU A 20 -4.90 7.26 -4.74
CA LEU A 20 -4.96 8.49 -5.54
C LEU A 20 -5.75 8.32 -6.85
N ASP A 21 -6.24 7.12 -7.16
CA ASP A 21 -7.12 6.87 -8.30
C ASP A 21 -8.44 7.63 -8.11
N VAL A 22 -8.67 8.61 -8.98
CA VAL A 22 -9.86 9.49 -8.95
C VAL A 22 -11.18 8.72 -9.08
N ARG A 23 -11.15 7.50 -9.62
CA ARG A 23 -12.35 6.64 -9.73
C ARG A 23 -12.69 5.97 -8.40
N MET A 24 -11.78 5.98 -7.44
CA MET A 24 -11.83 5.23 -6.18
C MET A 24 -11.72 6.18 -4.98
N VAL A 25 -12.41 7.32 -5.05
CA VAL A 25 -12.40 8.38 -4.03
C VAL A 25 -12.67 7.81 -2.63
N GLY A 26 -11.87 8.23 -1.66
CA GLY A 26 -12.00 7.84 -0.26
C GLY A 26 -11.45 6.45 0.08
N ARG A 27 -10.86 5.73 -0.88
CA ARG A 27 -10.24 4.43 -0.61
C ARG A 27 -8.93 4.58 0.17
N THR A 28 -8.84 3.86 1.27
CA THR A 28 -7.59 3.69 2.04
C THR A 28 -7.28 2.22 2.25
N CYS A 29 -6.04 1.95 2.62
CA CYS A 29 -5.57 0.60 2.87
C CYS A 29 -4.50 0.58 3.96
N VAL A 30 -4.45 -0.52 4.72
CA VAL A 30 -3.45 -0.74 5.77
C VAL A 30 -2.54 -1.89 5.37
N VAL A 31 -1.23 -1.72 5.42
CA VAL A 31 -0.26 -2.79 5.14
C VAL A 31 -0.35 -3.85 6.23
N THR A 32 -0.73 -5.08 5.87
CA THR A 32 -0.85 -6.20 6.80
C THR A 32 0.30 -7.20 6.70
N ALA A 33 0.99 -7.24 5.56
CA ALA A 33 2.18 -8.05 5.36
C ALA A 33 3.03 -7.45 4.24
N VAL A 34 4.35 -7.64 4.34
CA VAL A 34 5.33 -7.28 3.32
C VAL A 34 5.94 -8.57 2.80
N HIS A 35 5.74 -8.87 1.52
CA HIS A 35 6.22 -10.10 0.88
C HIS A 35 7.47 -9.78 0.07
N PRO A 36 8.68 -10.16 0.54
CA PRO A 36 9.88 -10.10 -0.27
C PRO A 36 9.77 -11.13 -1.40
N GLU A 37 10.16 -10.75 -2.61
CA GLU A 37 10.08 -11.66 -3.76
C GLU A 37 11.38 -12.43 -3.99
N ILE A 38 11.23 -13.60 -4.60
CA ILE A 38 12.33 -14.45 -5.07
C ILE A 38 12.43 -14.22 -6.59
N ASN A 39 13.64 -14.02 -7.12
CA ASN A 39 13.95 -13.89 -8.56
C ASN A 39 13.38 -12.66 -9.29
N GLY A 40 13.69 -11.44 -8.82
CA GLY A 40 13.60 -10.22 -9.63
C GLY A 40 12.20 -9.69 -9.93
N ALA A 41 11.16 -10.33 -9.41
CA ALA A 41 9.80 -9.80 -9.46
C ALA A 41 9.54 -8.85 -8.25
N LYS A 42 8.48 -8.04 -8.33
CA LYS A 42 8.30 -6.77 -7.59
C LYS A 42 7.52 -6.92 -6.29
N ALA A 43 8.21 -6.94 -5.14
CA ALA A 43 7.66 -6.88 -3.77
C ALA A 43 6.20 -6.41 -3.65
N SER A 44 5.39 -7.18 -2.92
CA SER A 44 3.97 -6.86 -2.70
C SER A 44 3.62 -6.69 -1.23
N VAL A 45 2.58 -5.89 -0.98
CA VAL A 45 1.97 -5.77 0.34
C VAL A 45 0.55 -6.30 0.31
N SER A 46 0.19 -7.05 1.34
CA SER A 46 -1.22 -7.35 1.62
C SER A 46 -1.84 -6.14 2.30
N MET A 47 -3.05 -5.78 1.87
CA MET A 47 -3.73 -4.64 2.43
C MET A 47 -5.21 -4.90 2.71
N ASP A 48 -5.69 -4.30 3.79
CA ASP A 48 -7.11 -4.29 4.14
C ASP A 48 -7.77 -3.05 3.56
N ARG A 49 -8.64 -3.25 2.57
CA ARG A 49 -9.40 -2.15 1.96
C ARG A 49 -10.47 -1.65 2.90
N ILE A 50 -10.48 -0.35 3.13
CA ILE A 50 -11.56 0.33 3.85
C ILE A 50 -12.28 1.21 2.83
N THR A 51 -13.50 0.83 2.49
CA THR A 51 -14.44 1.68 1.76
C THR A 51 -15.65 1.88 2.67
N PRO A 52 -16.13 3.11 2.89
CA PRO A 52 -17.32 3.36 3.70
C PRO A 52 -18.48 2.46 3.26
N GLY A 53 -19.08 1.73 4.20
CA GLY A 53 -20.21 0.83 3.93
C GLY A 53 -19.88 -0.48 3.22
N LYS A 54 -18.60 -0.86 3.04
CA LYS A 54 -18.22 -2.15 2.44
C LYS A 54 -17.33 -2.99 3.36
N SER A 55 -17.47 -4.31 3.23
CA SER A 55 -16.62 -5.27 3.94
C SER A 55 -15.16 -5.10 3.58
N ARG A 56 -14.31 -5.27 4.59
CA ARG A 56 -12.85 -5.28 4.45
C ARG A 56 -12.45 -6.40 3.49
N THR A 57 -11.75 -6.04 2.42
CA THR A 57 -11.25 -7.01 1.44
C THR A 57 -9.73 -6.98 1.41
N ARG A 58 -9.13 -8.18 1.51
CA ARG A 58 -7.67 -8.33 1.39
C ARG A 58 -7.26 -8.23 -0.06
N SER A 59 -6.21 -7.47 -0.36
CA SER A 59 -5.65 -7.37 -1.72
C SER A 59 -4.15 -7.20 -1.69
N GLN A 60 -3.48 -7.65 -2.76
CA GLN A 60 -2.05 -7.48 -2.93
C GLN A 60 -1.76 -6.26 -3.82
N VAL A 61 -0.81 -5.41 -3.39
CA VAL A 61 -0.35 -4.24 -4.15
C VAL A 61 1.16 -4.31 -4.28
N ARG A 62 1.68 -4.12 -5.50
CA ARG A 62 3.13 -4.02 -5.75
C ARG A 62 3.68 -2.72 -5.19
N VAL A 63 4.80 -2.76 -4.48
CA VAL A 63 5.48 -1.58 -3.90
C VAL A 63 5.85 -0.55 -4.98
N SER A 64 6.11 -0.99 -6.22
CA SER A 64 6.32 -0.08 -7.36
C SER A 64 5.13 0.86 -7.65
N ARG A 65 3.92 0.54 -7.16
CA ARG A 65 2.70 1.37 -7.28
C ARG A 65 2.53 2.33 -6.11
N MET A 66 3.28 2.18 -5.03
CA MET A 66 3.17 2.97 -3.79
C MET A 66 3.94 4.30 -3.92
N HIS A 67 3.53 5.13 -4.86
CA HIS A 67 4.05 6.48 -5.10
C HIS A 67 2.92 7.39 -5.61
N LYS A 68 3.13 8.70 -5.61
CA LYS A 68 2.15 9.72 -6.01
C LYS A 68 1.97 9.81 -7.53
N GLY A 69 1.40 8.76 -8.12
CA GLY A 69 0.92 8.74 -9.50
C GLY A 69 -0.61 8.83 -9.60
N ALA A 70 -1.13 9.02 -10.81
CA ALA A 70 -2.58 9.12 -11.08
C ALA A 70 -3.40 7.89 -10.64
N THR A 71 -2.77 6.72 -10.49
CA THR A 71 -3.37 5.49 -9.93
C THR A 71 -2.47 4.86 -8.86
N GLY A 72 -1.77 5.75 -8.14
CA GLY A 72 -0.78 5.41 -7.13
C GLY A 72 -1.35 5.51 -5.71
N TRP A 73 -0.44 5.53 -4.74
CA TRP A 73 -0.79 5.58 -3.32
C TRP A 73 0.07 6.63 -2.60
N ALA A 74 -0.54 7.33 -1.64
CA ALA A 74 0.15 8.25 -0.76
C ALA A 74 0.12 7.72 0.67
N LEU A 75 1.28 7.73 1.35
CA LEU A 75 1.35 7.42 2.77
C LEU A 75 0.57 8.47 3.58
N VAL A 76 -0.27 8.01 4.49
CA VAL A 76 -1.11 8.85 5.36
C VAL A 76 -0.69 8.72 6.82
N SER A 77 -0.33 7.50 7.25
CA SER A 77 0.09 7.23 8.61
C SER A 77 1.20 6.20 8.64
N GLU A 78 2.20 6.46 9.47
CA GLU A 78 3.18 5.47 9.93
C GLU A 78 2.52 4.46 10.88
N PRO A 79 3.11 3.28 11.09
CA PRO A 79 2.60 2.33 12.08
C PRO A 79 2.78 2.92 13.48
N ALA A 80 1.88 2.57 14.40
CA ALA A 80 2.07 2.90 15.81
C ALA A 80 3.39 2.29 16.30
N ALA A 81 4.19 3.09 17.01
CA ALA A 81 5.49 2.70 17.55
C ALA A 81 5.35 1.61 18.64
#